data_AF-A0A372RU10-F1
#
_entry.id   AF-A0A372RU10-F1
#
_cell.length_a   1.000
_cell.length_b   1.000
_cell.length_c   1.000
_cell.angle_alpha   90.00
_cell.angle_beta   90.00
_cell.angle_gamma   90.00
#
_symmetry.space_group_name_H-M   'P 1'
#
loop_
_entity.id
_entity.type
_entity.pdbx_description
1 polymer ?
#
loop_
_entity_poly.entity_id
_entity_poly.type
_entity_poly.pdbx_seq_one_letter_code
_entity_poly.pdbx_strand_id
1 'polypeptide(L)'
;MKQKEEDLIKIDISQFEFSYPTKPQSFIKTTELGDLAFLYRVNKNIVSVCFNRMQYEAAIPLSQVTGFCVTDNGKILIKMKKNYQHYFCHHLGEYPYLLEPTPMNYDPTGNKFDRAQSLLLTPHSSVRLPTLSSLESRIDRLYFCKNGIHNEVNTEDELKIYITCVFPHERRAIAFPVNAPFHILLDIIESRFGKKSPIPRYRKNKEWIEINNDETWRIIKGQAIGKRILRLELHIW
;
A
#
# COMPACT_ATOMS: atom_id res chain seq x y z
N MET A 1 -16.96 -7.50 21.01
CA MET A 1 -17.05 -8.27 19.74
C MET A 1 -15.80 -7.95 18.91
N LYS A 2 -14.95 -8.94 18.61
CA LYS A 2 -13.85 -8.74 17.65
C LYS A 2 -14.45 -8.73 16.25
N GLN A 3 -14.29 -7.62 15.53
CA GLN A 3 -14.65 -7.52 14.11
C GLN A 3 -13.87 -8.58 13.34
N LYS A 4 -14.56 -9.47 12.62
CA LYS A 4 -13.93 -10.49 11.78
C LYS A 4 -13.35 -9.74 10.58
N GLU A 5 -12.01 -9.67 10.47
CA GLU A 5 -11.36 -9.01 9.34
C GLU A 5 -11.72 -9.76 8.05
N GLU A 6 -12.00 -9.03 6.97
CA GLU A 6 -12.27 -9.64 5.65
C GLU A 6 -11.05 -10.44 5.20
N ASP A 7 -11.29 -11.71 4.86
CA ASP A 7 -10.24 -12.66 4.47
C ASP A 7 -9.69 -12.39 3.06
N LEU A 8 -10.44 -11.64 2.24
CA LEU A 8 -10.12 -11.33 0.85
C LEU A 8 -10.38 -9.85 0.57
N ILE A 9 -9.35 -9.16 0.08
CA ILE A 9 -9.46 -7.80 -0.44
C ILE A 9 -9.33 -7.85 -1.96
N LYS A 10 -10.30 -7.26 -2.67
CA LYS A 10 -10.29 -7.11 -4.14
C LYS A 10 -10.17 -5.65 -4.51
N ILE A 11 -9.23 -5.35 -5.42
CA ILE A 11 -9.07 -4.04 -6.05
C ILE A 11 -9.17 -4.21 -7.56
N ASP A 12 -10.15 -3.57 -8.20
CA ASP A 12 -10.21 -3.54 -9.66
C ASP A 12 -9.06 -2.71 -10.23
N ILE A 13 -8.37 -3.26 -11.23
CA ILE A 13 -7.23 -2.61 -11.89
C ILE A 13 -7.50 -2.47 -13.38
N SER A 14 -6.89 -1.47 -14.02
CA SER A 14 -6.97 -1.25 -15.47
C SER A 14 -5.71 -1.73 -16.20
N GLN A 15 -4.60 -1.83 -15.49
CA GLN A 15 -3.32 -2.27 -16.04
C GLN A 15 -2.45 -2.89 -14.96
N PHE A 16 -1.65 -3.89 -15.33
CA PHE A 16 -0.46 -4.25 -14.59
C PHE A 16 0.75 -4.40 -15.51
N GLU A 17 1.83 -3.77 -15.09
CA GLU A 17 3.07 -3.62 -15.84
C GLU A 17 4.18 -4.42 -15.14
N PHE A 18 4.96 -5.12 -15.95
CA PHE A 18 6.09 -5.95 -15.54
C PHE A 18 7.39 -5.21 -15.80
N SER A 19 8.21 -5.11 -14.77
CA SER A 19 9.57 -4.61 -14.88
C SER A 19 10.58 -5.75 -14.84
N TYR A 20 11.57 -5.68 -15.72
CA TYR A 20 12.65 -6.67 -15.84
C TYR A 20 14.01 -5.97 -15.79
N PRO A 21 15.07 -6.66 -15.35
CA PRO A 21 16.41 -6.07 -15.29
C PRO A 21 17.05 -5.87 -16.66
N THR A 22 16.71 -6.72 -17.63
CA THR A 22 17.45 -6.83 -18.90
C THR A 22 16.55 -6.84 -20.14
N LYS A 23 15.23 -6.78 -19.96
CA LYS A 23 14.25 -6.84 -21.05
C LYS A 23 13.36 -5.60 -21.02
N PRO A 24 12.80 -5.18 -22.17
CA PRO A 24 11.79 -4.13 -22.21
C PRO A 24 10.62 -4.46 -21.26
N GLN A 25 10.06 -3.42 -20.66
CA GLN A 25 8.85 -3.54 -19.87
C GLN A 25 7.71 -4.10 -20.73
N SER A 26 6.84 -4.85 -20.09
CA SER A 26 5.64 -5.40 -20.74
C SER A 26 4.43 -5.11 -19.88
N PHE A 27 3.24 -5.06 -20.48
CA PHE A 27 2.02 -4.80 -19.72
C PHE A 27 0.87 -5.67 -20.19
N ILE A 28 -0.12 -5.81 -19.32
CA ILE A 28 -1.47 -6.27 -19.63
C ILE A 28 -2.39 -5.13 -19.22
N LYS A 29 -3.24 -4.69 -20.14
CA LYS A 29 -4.17 -3.58 -19.94
C LYS A 29 -5.54 -3.93 -20.45
N THR A 30 -6.55 -3.32 -19.84
CA THR A 30 -7.94 -3.46 -20.22
C THR A 30 -8.66 -2.12 -20.07
N THR A 31 -9.76 -1.98 -20.80
CA THR A 31 -10.73 -0.89 -20.60
C THR A 31 -12.01 -1.40 -19.95
N GLU A 32 -12.18 -2.72 -19.83
CA GLU A 32 -13.39 -3.34 -19.27
C GLU A 32 -13.26 -3.45 -17.75
N LEU A 33 -14.25 -2.91 -17.02
CA LEU A 33 -14.30 -3.04 -15.57
C LEU A 33 -14.52 -4.51 -15.18
N GLY A 34 -13.72 -5.00 -14.24
CA GLY A 34 -13.80 -6.39 -13.77
C GLY A 34 -13.08 -7.39 -14.65
N ASP A 35 -12.37 -6.95 -15.69
CA ASP A 35 -11.53 -7.84 -16.50
C ASP A 35 -10.19 -8.16 -15.81
N LEU A 36 -9.63 -7.17 -15.11
CA LEU A 36 -8.42 -7.31 -14.29
C LEU A 36 -8.69 -6.92 -12.84
N ALA A 37 -8.11 -7.66 -11.89
CA ALA A 37 -8.13 -7.27 -10.47
C ALA A 37 -6.87 -7.70 -9.74
N PHE A 38 -6.53 -6.95 -8.70
CA PHE A 38 -5.60 -7.36 -7.66
C PHE A 38 -6.38 -7.98 -6.50
N LEU A 39 -5.93 -9.13 -6.01
CA LEU A 39 -6.48 -9.79 -4.84
C LEU A 39 -5.42 -9.93 -3.75
N TYR A 40 -5.81 -9.67 -2.51
CA TYR A 40 -5.02 -10.03 -1.34
C TYR A 40 -5.82 -10.99 -0.46
N ARG A 41 -5.37 -12.25 -0.37
CA ARG A 41 -5.90 -13.26 0.53
C ARG A 41 -5.11 -13.24 1.83
N VAL A 42 -5.68 -12.61 2.85
CA VAL A 42 -5.04 -12.36 4.14
C VAL A 42 -4.69 -13.68 4.84
N ASN A 43 -5.65 -14.59 4.89
CA ASN A 43 -5.51 -15.90 5.54
C ASN A 43 -4.48 -16.83 4.87
N LYS A 44 -4.31 -16.73 3.55
CA LYS A 44 -3.35 -17.52 2.79
C LYS A 44 -2.00 -16.80 2.59
N ASN A 45 -1.85 -15.56 3.05
CA ASN A 45 -0.69 -14.71 2.80
C ASN A 45 -0.28 -14.69 1.32
N ILE A 46 -1.26 -14.51 0.43
CA ILE A 46 -1.05 -14.52 -1.02
C ILE A 46 -1.60 -13.23 -1.62
N VAL A 47 -0.79 -12.61 -2.47
CA VAL A 47 -1.24 -11.56 -3.37
C VAL A 47 -1.34 -12.15 -4.77
N SER A 48 -2.34 -11.73 -5.53
CA SER A 48 -2.51 -12.22 -6.90
C SER A 48 -3.06 -11.15 -7.82
N VAL A 49 -2.81 -11.35 -9.10
CA VAL A 49 -3.47 -10.58 -10.15
C VAL A 49 -4.30 -11.52 -11.01
N CYS A 50 -5.55 -11.13 -11.22
CA CYS A 50 -6.50 -11.83 -12.07
C CYS A 50 -6.58 -11.10 -13.41
N PHE A 51 -6.74 -11.86 -14.49
CA PHE A 51 -6.80 -11.34 -15.85
C PHE A 51 -7.64 -12.23 -16.76
N ASN A 52 -8.00 -11.69 -17.93
CA ASN A 52 -8.88 -12.32 -18.89
C ASN A 52 -10.25 -12.65 -18.24
N ARG A 53 -10.99 -11.60 -17.88
CA ARG A 53 -12.30 -11.66 -17.23
C ARG A 53 -12.27 -12.45 -15.93
N MET A 54 -11.21 -12.23 -15.15
CA MET A 54 -10.97 -12.93 -13.90
C MET A 54 -10.84 -14.48 -14.06
N GLN A 55 -10.67 -15.01 -15.28
CA GLN A 55 -10.54 -16.46 -15.48
C GLN A 55 -9.18 -16.99 -15.06
N TYR A 56 -8.12 -16.23 -15.31
CA TYR A 56 -6.76 -16.60 -14.93
C TYR A 56 -6.32 -15.81 -13.72
N GLU A 57 -5.60 -16.47 -12.82
CA GLU A 57 -5.01 -15.87 -11.65
C GLU A 57 -3.53 -16.23 -11.58
N ALA A 58 -2.67 -15.21 -11.48
CA ALA A 58 -1.27 -15.37 -11.12
C ALA A 58 -1.10 -15.08 -9.62
N ALA A 59 -0.79 -16.11 -8.84
CA ALA A 59 -0.67 -16.02 -7.40
C ALA A 59 0.80 -16.02 -6.94
N ILE A 60 1.12 -15.05 -6.09
CA ILE A 60 2.44 -14.80 -5.54
C ILE A 60 2.32 -14.87 -4.00
N PRO A 61 2.93 -15.88 -3.35
CA PRO A 61 3.02 -15.91 -1.90
C PRO A 61 3.72 -14.66 -1.37
N LEU A 62 3.24 -14.07 -0.28
CA LEU A 62 3.88 -12.89 0.32
C LEU A 62 5.33 -13.17 0.71
N SER A 63 5.69 -14.41 1.05
CA SER A 63 7.07 -14.84 1.31
C SER A 63 8.04 -14.57 0.15
N GLN A 64 7.52 -14.34 -1.05
CA GLN A 64 8.25 -14.01 -2.27
C GLN A 64 8.30 -12.51 -2.57
N VAL A 65 7.48 -11.72 -1.87
CA VAL A 65 7.44 -10.25 -1.95
C VAL A 65 8.48 -9.66 -1.01
N THR A 66 9.34 -8.81 -1.55
CA THR A 66 10.34 -8.06 -0.78
C THR A 66 9.91 -6.65 -0.48
N GLY A 67 8.96 -6.11 -1.24
CA GLY A 67 8.46 -4.78 -1.01
C GLY A 67 7.05 -4.56 -1.55
N PHE A 68 6.29 -3.74 -0.85
CA PHE A 68 4.94 -3.33 -1.23
C PHE A 68 4.72 -1.86 -0.87
N CYS A 69 4.21 -1.04 -1.78
CA CYS A 69 3.70 0.29 -1.43
C CYS A 69 2.59 0.77 -2.38
N VAL A 70 1.86 1.79 -1.95
CA VAL A 70 1.04 2.63 -2.82
C VAL A 70 1.84 3.89 -3.15
N THR A 71 2.15 4.06 -4.43
CA THR A 71 2.87 5.24 -4.94
C THR A 71 2.05 6.52 -4.82
N ASP A 72 2.70 7.68 -4.87
CA ASP A 72 2.05 9.01 -4.84
C ASP A 72 0.95 9.19 -5.90
N ASN A 73 1.06 8.49 -7.03
CA ASN A 73 0.09 8.53 -8.12
C ASN A 73 -1.04 7.49 -7.95
N GLY A 74 -1.18 6.89 -6.77
CA GLY A 74 -2.21 5.89 -6.46
C GLY A 74 -2.01 4.53 -7.16
N LYS A 75 -0.82 4.23 -7.68
CA LYS A 75 -0.50 2.90 -8.23
C LYS A 75 0.04 1.98 -7.13
N ILE A 76 -0.22 0.68 -7.26
CA ILE A 76 0.29 -0.35 -6.35
C ILE A 76 1.61 -0.87 -6.91
N LEU A 77 2.69 -0.79 -6.13
CA LEU A 77 4.00 -1.32 -6.49
C LEU A 77 4.30 -2.56 -5.64
N ILE A 78 4.66 -3.65 -6.30
CA ILE A 78 5.05 -4.92 -5.68
C ILE A 78 6.46 -5.27 -6.17
N LYS A 79 7.43 -5.41 -5.26
CA LYS A 79 8.78 -5.92 -5.54
C LYS A 79 8.90 -7.37 -5.09
N MET A 80 9.58 -8.18 -5.89
CA MET A 80 9.71 -9.62 -5.67
C MET A 80 11.18 -10.03 -5.54
N LYS A 81 11.42 -11.15 -4.84
CA LYS A 81 12.73 -11.77 -4.75
C LYS A 81 13.26 -12.13 -6.15
N LYS A 82 14.58 -12.21 -6.28
CA LYS A 82 15.20 -12.79 -7.48
C LYS A 82 14.73 -14.25 -7.64
N ASN A 83 14.27 -14.61 -8.84
CA ASN A 83 13.73 -15.94 -9.15
C ASN A 83 12.57 -16.34 -8.22
N TYR A 84 11.71 -15.38 -7.87
CA TYR A 84 10.55 -15.62 -7.04
C TYR A 84 9.65 -16.73 -7.58
N GLN A 85 8.99 -17.43 -6.67
CA GLN A 85 8.01 -18.45 -7.01
C GLN A 85 6.62 -17.84 -7.16
N HIS A 86 5.90 -18.27 -8.19
CA HIS A 86 4.49 -17.98 -8.41
C HIS A 86 3.84 -19.21 -9.05
N TYR A 87 2.51 -19.25 -9.00
CA TYR A 87 1.74 -20.31 -9.64
C TYR A 87 0.48 -19.72 -10.28
N PHE A 88 -0.01 -20.42 -11.28
CA PHE A 88 -1.20 -20.02 -12.02
C PHE A 88 -2.39 -20.89 -11.63
N CYS A 89 -3.55 -20.27 -11.57
CA CYS A 89 -4.82 -20.93 -11.36
C CYS A 89 -5.82 -20.50 -12.44
N HIS A 90 -6.70 -21.43 -12.79
CA HIS A 90 -7.87 -21.18 -13.62
C HIS A 90 -9.12 -21.23 -12.76
N HIS A 91 -9.97 -20.23 -12.88
CA HIS A 91 -11.26 -20.16 -12.21
C HIS A 91 -12.36 -20.64 -13.16
N LEU A 92 -13.10 -21.65 -12.73
CA LEU A 92 -14.26 -22.16 -13.46
C LEU A 92 -15.49 -21.31 -13.08
N GLY A 93 -15.99 -20.52 -14.03
CA GLY A 93 -17.14 -19.63 -13.85
C GLY A 93 -16.75 -18.15 -13.73
N GLU A 94 -17.75 -17.28 -13.63
CA GLU A 94 -17.56 -15.84 -13.48
C GLU A 94 -17.34 -15.45 -12.01
N TYR A 95 -16.72 -14.30 -11.77
CA TYR A 95 -16.57 -13.75 -10.43
C TYR A 95 -17.92 -13.18 -9.91
N PRO A 96 -18.31 -13.38 -8.63
CA PRO A 96 -17.57 -14.04 -7.55
C PRO A 96 -17.51 -15.56 -7.72
N TYR A 97 -16.31 -16.11 -7.53
CA TYR A 97 -16.05 -17.53 -7.75
C TYR A 97 -16.86 -18.41 -6.78
N LEU A 98 -17.62 -19.34 -7.33
CA LEU A 98 -18.37 -20.35 -6.56
C LEU A 98 -17.59 -21.66 -6.40
N LEU A 99 -16.59 -21.87 -7.25
CA LEU A 99 -15.76 -23.07 -7.28
C LEU A 99 -14.33 -22.74 -6.86
N GLU A 100 -13.64 -23.73 -6.31
CA GLU A 100 -12.21 -23.59 -6.02
C GLU A 100 -11.39 -23.46 -7.31
N PRO A 101 -10.35 -22.61 -7.31
CA PRO A 101 -9.45 -22.49 -8.45
C PRO A 101 -8.76 -23.81 -8.77
N THR A 102 -8.66 -24.13 -10.06
CA THR A 102 -7.90 -25.28 -10.56
C THR A 102 -6.45 -24.86 -10.84
N PRO A 103 -5.43 -25.49 -10.22
CA PRO A 103 -4.04 -25.19 -10.53
C PRO A 103 -3.70 -25.46 -12.00
N MET A 104 -2.87 -24.60 -12.59
CA MET A 104 -2.40 -24.73 -13.97
C MET A 104 -0.94 -25.15 -14.00
N ASN A 105 -0.58 -25.98 -15.00
CA ASN A 105 0.79 -26.42 -15.25
C ASN A 105 1.49 -25.66 -16.39
N TYR A 106 0.87 -24.60 -16.91
CA TYR A 106 1.42 -23.72 -17.94
C TYR A 106 1.19 -22.25 -17.57
N ASP A 107 2.00 -21.35 -18.16
CA ASP A 107 1.88 -19.89 -17.97
C ASP A 107 0.96 -19.28 -19.06
N PRO A 108 -0.27 -18.85 -18.72
CA PRO A 108 -1.18 -18.22 -19.68
C PRO A 108 -0.77 -16.79 -20.09
N THR A 109 0.27 -16.22 -19.49
CA THR A 109 0.79 -14.88 -19.80
C THR A 109 1.90 -14.88 -20.83
N GLY A 110 2.39 -16.06 -21.23
CA GLY A 110 3.50 -16.20 -22.16
C GLY A 110 4.85 -15.84 -21.55
N ASN A 111 5.12 -16.28 -20.32
CA ASN A 111 6.37 -16.04 -19.58
C ASN A 111 6.59 -14.58 -19.14
N LYS A 112 5.53 -13.78 -18.98
CA LYS A 112 5.68 -12.39 -18.48
C LYS A 112 6.00 -12.35 -16.99
N PHE A 113 5.53 -13.33 -16.21
CA PHE A 113 5.92 -13.43 -14.81
C PHE A 113 7.36 -13.95 -14.65
N ASP A 114 7.90 -14.65 -15.66
CA ASP A 114 9.26 -15.18 -15.59
C ASP A 114 10.29 -14.04 -15.48
N ARG A 115 11.06 -14.08 -14.39
CA ARG A 115 12.11 -13.09 -14.04
C ARG A 115 11.65 -11.64 -13.88
N ALA A 116 10.35 -11.38 -13.76
CA ALA A 116 9.86 -10.07 -13.37
C ALA A 116 10.43 -9.69 -11.99
N GLN A 117 10.89 -8.45 -11.84
CA GLN A 117 11.43 -7.93 -10.56
C GLN A 117 10.40 -7.12 -9.79
N SER A 118 9.52 -6.44 -10.52
CA SER A 118 8.41 -5.72 -9.92
C SER A 118 7.18 -5.74 -10.81
N LEU A 119 6.03 -5.59 -10.15
CA LEU A 119 4.74 -5.33 -10.78
C LEU A 119 4.29 -3.93 -10.37
N LEU A 120 3.88 -3.13 -11.36
CA LEU A 120 3.22 -1.85 -11.13
C LEU A 120 1.77 -1.95 -11.60
N LEU A 121 0.83 -1.94 -10.66
CA LEU A 121 -0.59 -2.08 -10.92
C LEU A 121 -1.23 -0.68 -10.93
N THR A 122 -2.03 -0.40 -11.95
CA THR A 122 -2.82 0.83 -12.05
C THR A 122 -4.26 0.51 -11.68
N PRO A 123 -4.77 0.99 -10.53
CA PRO A 123 -6.16 0.80 -10.15
C PRO A 123 -7.13 1.38 -11.18
N HIS A 124 -8.35 0.83 -11.23
CA HIS A 124 -9.42 1.43 -12.02
C HIS A 124 -9.83 2.78 -11.41
N SER A 125 -10.34 3.71 -12.23
CA SER A 125 -10.71 5.07 -11.80
C SER A 125 -11.79 5.12 -10.71
N SER A 126 -12.54 4.04 -10.52
CA SER A 126 -13.54 3.89 -9.46
C SER A 126 -12.93 3.57 -8.09
N VAL A 127 -11.67 3.14 -8.02
CA VAL A 127 -11.00 2.79 -6.77
C VAL A 127 -10.55 4.05 -6.05
N ARG A 128 -10.94 4.18 -4.78
CA ARG A 128 -10.61 5.36 -3.96
C ARG A 128 -9.27 5.18 -3.25
N LEU A 129 -8.52 6.27 -3.10
CA LEU A 129 -7.23 6.29 -2.39
C LEU A 129 -7.31 5.71 -0.96
N PRO A 130 -8.32 6.01 -0.11
CA PRO A 130 -8.41 5.41 1.22
C PRO A 130 -8.47 3.87 1.21
N THR A 131 -9.03 3.26 0.16
CA THR A 131 -9.05 1.80 -0.01
C THR A 131 -7.63 1.26 -0.24
N LEU A 132 -6.84 1.95 -1.05
CA LEU A 132 -5.45 1.59 -1.34
C LEU A 132 -4.56 1.77 -0.10
N SER A 133 -4.74 2.87 0.62
CA SER A 133 -4.02 3.12 1.87
C SER A 133 -4.33 2.07 2.96
N SER A 134 -5.60 1.65 3.05
CA SER A 134 -6.03 0.57 3.94
C SER A 134 -5.40 -0.76 3.54
N LEU A 135 -5.31 -1.05 2.24
CA LEU A 135 -4.61 -2.23 1.72
C LEU A 135 -3.12 -2.23 2.09
N GLU A 136 -2.42 -1.12 1.85
CA GLU A 136 -1.00 -0.96 2.18
C GLU A 136 -0.74 -1.16 3.67
N SER A 137 -1.50 -0.45 4.51
CA SER A 137 -1.38 -0.56 5.98
C SER A 137 -1.65 -1.99 6.47
N ARG A 138 -2.57 -2.71 5.82
CA ARG A 138 -2.87 -4.11 6.16
C ARG A 138 -1.72 -5.04 5.80
N ILE A 139 -1.17 -4.94 4.59
CA ILE A 139 -0.03 -5.78 4.17
C ILE A 139 1.19 -5.47 5.04
N ASP A 140 1.47 -4.20 5.31
CA ASP A 140 2.57 -3.77 6.18
C ASP A 140 2.43 -4.38 7.59
N ARG A 141 1.28 -4.17 8.24
CA ARG A 141 1.01 -4.67 9.59
C ARG A 141 1.00 -6.19 9.67
N LEU A 142 0.29 -6.86 8.76
CA LEU A 142 -0.01 -8.30 8.87
C LEU A 142 1.10 -9.19 8.30
N TYR A 143 1.93 -8.66 7.41
CA TYR A 143 3.05 -9.40 6.83
C TYR A 143 4.41 -8.83 7.22
N PHE A 144 4.73 -7.58 6.87
CA PHE A 144 6.07 -7.04 7.10
C PHE A 144 6.37 -6.88 8.60
N CYS A 145 5.58 -6.10 9.33
CA CYS A 145 5.77 -5.88 10.78
C CYS A 145 5.64 -7.17 11.58
N LYS A 146 4.60 -7.97 11.31
CA LYS A 146 4.32 -9.22 12.04
C LYS A 146 5.47 -10.22 11.97
N ASN A 147 6.16 -10.29 10.82
CA ASN A 147 7.26 -11.24 10.60
C ASN A 147 8.64 -10.59 10.77
N GLY A 148 8.73 -9.30 11.13
CA GLY A 148 9.99 -8.57 11.23
C GLY A 148 10.74 -8.46 9.90
N ILE A 149 10.01 -8.48 8.77
CA ILE A 149 10.58 -8.38 7.43
C ILE A 149 10.64 -6.90 7.05
N HIS A 150 11.81 -6.44 6.62
CA HIS A 150 11.96 -5.10 6.07
C HIS A 150 11.26 -5.04 4.69
N ASN A 151 10.35 -4.07 4.53
CA ASN A 151 9.75 -3.71 3.25
C ASN A 151 10.73 -2.90 2.40
N GLU A 152 11.33 -3.47 1.34
CA GLU A 152 12.35 -2.82 0.49
C GLU A 152 11.87 -1.59 -0.30
N VAL A 153 10.57 -1.28 -0.27
CA VAL A 153 10.05 -0.02 -0.84
C VAL A 153 10.04 1.08 0.20
N ASN A 154 9.94 0.73 1.48
CA ASN A 154 10.22 1.66 2.57
C ASN A 154 11.73 1.82 2.62
N THR A 155 12.32 2.77 1.90
CA THR A 155 13.75 3.02 2.04
C THR A 155 14.07 3.26 3.52
N GLU A 156 15.00 2.50 4.10
CA GLU A 156 15.52 2.73 5.46
C GLU A 156 16.05 4.17 5.65
N ASP A 157 16.31 4.86 4.53
CA ASP A 157 16.66 6.28 4.40
C ASP A 157 15.48 7.21 4.05
N GLU A 158 14.22 6.85 4.32
CA GLU A 158 13.16 7.85 4.26
C GLU A 158 13.47 8.95 5.28
N LEU A 159 13.81 10.14 4.77
CA LEU A 159 13.98 11.35 5.56
C LEU A 159 12.85 11.38 6.59
N LYS A 160 13.22 11.34 7.87
CA LYS A 160 12.24 11.40 8.96
C LYS A 160 12.04 12.85 9.35
N ILE A 161 10.78 13.24 9.46
CA ILE A 161 10.38 14.48 10.10
C ILE A 161 10.12 14.18 11.57
N TYR A 162 10.81 14.87 12.46
CA TYR A 162 10.54 14.81 13.89
C TYR A 162 9.37 15.73 14.20
N ILE A 163 8.23 15.13 14.49
CA ILE A 163 7.00 15.86 14.82
C ILE A 163 6.87 15.90 16.34
N THR A 164 6.90 17.10 16.90
CA THR A 164 6.52 17.36 18.29
C THR A 164 5.01 17.53 18.35
N CYS A 165 4.33 16.55 18.92
CA CYS A 165 2.92 16.59 19.28
C CYS A 165 2.76 17.32 20.63
N VAL A 166 2.17 18.50 20.61
CA VAL A 166 1.88 19.32 21.77
C VAL A 166 0.42 19.10 22.18
N PHE A 167 0.23 18.47 23.34
CA PHE A 167 -1.07 18.31 23.99
C PHE A 167 -1.21 19.34 25.13
N PRO A 168 -2.43 19.54 25.69
CA PRO A 168 -2.64 20.51 26.77
C PRO A 168 -1.72 20.36 27.99
N HIS A 169 -1.31 19.13 28.32
CA HIS A 169 -0.55 18.83 29.54
C HIS A 169 0.81 18.16 29.28
N GLU A 170 1.15 17.87 28.02
CA GLU A 170 2.37 17.14 27.69
C GLU A 170 2.83 17.40 26.26
N ARG A 171 4.12 17.14 26.02
CA ARG A 171 4.70 17.13 24.68
C ARG A 171 5.28 15.76 24.41
N ARG A 172 4.98 15.21 23.25
CA ARG A 172 5.52 13.92 22.80
C ARG A 172 6.10 14.07 21.41
N ALA A 173 7.12 13.28 21.08
CA ALA A 173 7.75 13.32 19.77
C ALA A 173 7.50 12.00 19.03
N ILE A 174 7.28 12.12 17.72
CA ILE A 174 7.28 10.98 16.79
C ILE A 174 8.29 11.26 15.69
N ALA A 175 9.06 10.23 15.34
CA ALA A 175 9.80 10.22 14.09
C ALA A 175 8.83 9.70 13.03
N PHE A 176 8.48 10.56 12.08
CA PHE A 176 7.46 10.29 11.07
C PHE A 176 8.11 10.28 9.68
N PRO A 177 7.77 9.34 8.78
CA PRO A 177 8.34 9.34 7.44
C PRO A 177 7.87 10.58 6.65
N VAL A 178 8.77 11.29 5.97
CA VAL A 178 8.41 12.50 5.20
C VAL A 178 7.38 12.19 4.10
N ASN A 179 7.44 11.01 3.50
CA ASN A 179 6.53 10.62 2.43
C ASN A 179 5.18 10.10 2.96
N ALA A 180 5.09 9.78 4.26
CA ALA A 180 3.87 9.18 4.78
C ALA A 180 2.66 10.14 4.68
N PRO A 181 1.49 9.60 4.31
CA PRO A 181 0.24 10.34 4.19
C PRO A 181 -0.36 10.70 5.56
N PHE A 182 -1.33 11.60 5.57
CA PHE A 182 -1.89 12.20 6.78
C PHE A 182 -2.63 11.20 7.66
N HIS A 183 -3.34 10.24 7.08
CA HIS A 183 -4.06 9.25 7.87
C HIS A 183 -3.12 8.37 8.72
N ILE A 184 -1.90 8.07 8.23
CA ILE A 184 -0.88 7.35 9.01
C ILE A 184 -0.46 8.16 10.25
N LEU A 185 -0.40 9.48 10.13
CA LEU A 185 -0.12 10.36 11.27
C LEU A 185 -1.24 10.25 12.32
N LEU A 186 -2.50 10.25 11.90
CA LEU A 186 -3.65 10.08 12.80
C LEU A 186 -3.62 8.72 13.50
N ASP A 187 -3.37 7.64 12.74
CA ASP A 187 -3.28 6.29 13.28
C ASP A 187 -2.16 6.15 14.32
N ILE A 188 -1.01 6.79 14.09
CA ILE A 188 0.10 6.83 15.05
C ILE A 188 -0.29 7.60 16.32
N ILE A 189 -0.94 8.77 16.17
CA ILE A 189 -1.36 9.57 17.32
C ILE A 189 -2.40 8.80 18.16
N GLU A 190 -3.38 8.17 17.50
CA GLU A 190 -4.41 7.40 18.20
C GLU A 190 -3.82 6.16 18.88
N SER A 191 -3.06 5.35 18.17
CA SER A 191 -2.47 4.11 18.72
C SER A 191 -1.43 4.37 19.80
N ARG A 192 -0.58 5.39 19.66
CA ARG A 192 0.54 5.66 20.57
C ARG A 192 0.16 6.54 21.75
N PHE A 193 -0.78 7.47 21.55
CA PHE A 193 -1.14 8.47 22.56
C PHE A 193 -2.58 8.34 23.06
N GLY A 194 -3.36 7.38 22.55
CA GLY A 194 -4.72 7.10 22.99
C GLY A 194 -5.72 8.22 22.68
N LYS A 195 -5.39 9.12 21.74
CA LYS A 195 -6.23 10.24 21.36
C LYS A 195 -7.11 9.83 20.19
N LYS A 196 -8.39 9.55 20.47
CA LYS A 196 -9.38 9.25 19.43
C LYS A 196 -9.66 10.50 18.61
N SER A 197 -9.64 10.35 17.28
CA SER A 197 -9.96 11.43 16.34
C SER A 197 -9.21 12.74 16.63
N PRO A 198 -7.86 12.72 16.69
CA PRO A 198 -7.09 13.92 16.99
C PRO A 198 -7.29 14.95 15.88
N ILE A 199 -7.32 16.24 16.23
CA ILE A 199 -7.36 17.36 15.27
C ILE A 199 -6.01 18.06 15.32
N PRO A 200 -5.02 17.67 14.49
CA PRO A 200 -3.71 18.30 14.49
C PRO A 200 -3.81 19.71 13.89
N ARG A 201 -3.22 20.68 14.59
CA ARG A 201 -3.13 22.07 14.13
C ARG A 201 -1.68 22.49 14.04
N TYR A 202 -1.33 23.20 12.98
CA TYR A 202 -0.04 23.84 12.80
C TYR A 202 -0.14 25.33 13.05
N ARG A 203 0.84 25.91 13.73
CA ARG A 203 0.88 27.36 13.98
C ARG A 203 1.79 28.04 12.96
N LYS A 204 1.23 28.92 12.12
CA LYS A 204 1.98 29.74 11.16
C LYS A 204 1.67 31.21 11.39
N ASN A 205 2.68 32.05 11.61
CA ASN A 205 2.52 33.51 11.77
C ASN A 205 1.42 33.93 12.77
N LYS A 206 1.30 33.21 13.89
CA LYS A 206 0.27 33.35 14.94
C LYS A 206 -1.14 32.86 14.57
N GLU A 207 -1.37 32.39 13.35
CA GLU A 207 -2.61 31.73 12.94
C GLU A 207 -2.53 30.21 13.11
N TRP A 208 -3.70 29.61 13.35
CA TRP A 208 -3.87 28.17 13.48
C TRP A 208 -4.42 27.59 12.18
N ILE A 209 -3.67 26.67 11.59
CA ILE A 209 -4.09 25.92 10.40
C ILE A 209 -4.45 24.51 10.85
N GLU A 210 -5.70 24.13 10.65
CA GLU A 210 -6.15 22.76 10.89
C GLU A 210 -5.72 21.83 9.77
N ILE A 211 -5.15 20.68 10.12
CA ILE A 211 -4.75 19.65 9.17
C ILE A 211 -5.87 18.62 9.12
N ASN A 212 -6.62 18.58 8.03
CA ASN A 212 -7.77 17.69 7.88
C ASN A 212 -7.74 16.84 6.60
N ASN A 213 -6.71 17.00 5.76
CA ASN A 213 -6.53 16.24 4.53
C ASN A 213 -5.05 16.19 4.11
N ASP A 214 -4.75 15.36 3.10
CA ASP A 214 -3.41 15.17 2.56
C ASP A 214 -2.83 16.41 1.86
N GLU A 215 -3.68 17.29 1.31
CA GLU A 215 -3.24 18.52 0.65
C GLU A 215 -2.67 19.51 1.68
N THR A 216 -3.43 19.77 2.76
CA THR A 216 -2.97 20.61 3.88
C THR A 216 -1.76 19.96 4.54
N TRP A 217 -1.75 18.64 4.71
CA TRP A 217 -0.60 17.93 5.27
C TRP A 217 0.67 18.12 4.43
N ARG A 218 0.58 18.03 3.10
CA ARG A 218 1.71 18.27 2.19
C ARG A 218 2.25 19.69 2.33
N ILE A 219 1.38 20.69 2.40
CA ILE A 219 1.76 22.10 2.59
C ILE A 219 2.52 22.27 3.92
N ILE A 220 1.98 21.70 5.01
CA ILE A 220 2.57 21.80 6.34
C ILE A 220 3.93 21.07 6.42
N LYS A 221 4.06 19.87 5.82
CA LYS A 221 5.34 19.17 5.72
C LYS A 221 6.41 20.03 5.04
N GLY A 222 6.04 20.81 4.02
CA GLY A 222 6.93 21.77 3.36
C GLY A 222 7.37 22.95 4.23
N GLN A 223 6.74 23.18 5.39
CA GLN A 223 7.14 24.20 6.38
C GLN A 223 8.12 23.66 7.43
N ALA A 224 8.48 22.38 7.38
CA ALA A 224 9.38 21.77 8.35
C ALA A 224 10.75 22.46 8.37
N ILE A 225 11.25 22.73 9.57
CA ILE A 225 12.48 23.51 9.77
C ILE A 225 13.64 22.56 10.09
N GLY A 226 14.77 22.73 9.41
CA GLY A 226 16.03 22.06 9.73
C GLY A 226 16.86 21.67 8.50
N LYS A 227 18.20 21.76 8.61
CA LYS A 227 19.12 21.47 7.49
C LYS A 227 19.49 19.99 7.32
N ARG A 228 19.41 19.20 8.40
CA ARG A 228 19.72 17.75 8.43
C ARG A 228 18.62 16.90 9.07
N ILE A 229 17.84 17.48 9.97
CA ILE A 229 16.71 16.84 10.64
C ILE A 229 15.53 17.80 10.51
N LEU A 230 14.54 17.43 9.70
CA LEU A 230 13.31 18.21 9.55
C LEU A 230 12.50 18.11 10.84
N ARG A 231 12.06 19.25 11.37
CA ARG A 231 11.25 19.32 12.60
C ARG A 231 9.95 20.05 12.33
N LEU A 232 8.89 19.57 12.96
CA LEU A 232 7.55 20.14 12.90
C LEU A 232 6.91 20.11 14.28
N GLU A 233 6.15 21.14 14.62
CA GLU A 233 5.36 21.16 15.86
C GLU A 233 3.88 21.17 15.48
N LEU A 234 3.14 20.18 16.00
CA LEU A 234 1.70 20.06 15.82
C LEU A 234 1.03 20.13 17.17
N HIS A 235 0.01 20.96 17.29
CA HIS A 235 -0.78 21.07 18.50
C HIS A 235 -2.07 20.27 18.35
N ILE A 236 -2.35 19.40 19.31
CA ILE A 236 -3.43 18.42 19.26
C ILE A 236 -4.34 18.66 20.48
N TRP A 237 -5.58 19.04 20.20
CA TRP A 237 -6.61 19.42 21.16
C TRP A 237 -7.93 18.80 20.76
#